data_AF-A0A7I7SQV7-F1
#
_entry.id   AF-A0A7I7SQV7-F1
#
_cell.length_a   1.000
_cell.length_b   1.000
_cell.length_c   1.000
_cell.angle_alpha   90.00
_cell.angle_beta   90.00
_cell.angle_gamma   90.00
#
_symmetry.space_group_name_H-M   'P 1'
#
loop_
_entity.id
_entity.type
_entity.pdbx_description
1 polymer ?
#
loop_
_entity_poly.entity_id
_entity_poly.type
_entity_poly.pdbx_seq_one_letter_code
_entity_poly.pdbx_strand_id
1 'polypeptide(L)' 'MRNVRANPVVILDTKVGAVRSTAAEVPVADREPVLEAYRVKAGRTVNGYFAKLPDPAGHPVFRLDPV' A
#
# COMPACT_ATOMS: atom_id res chain seq x y z
N MET A 1 0.07 1.98 10.92
CA MET A 1 1.30 1.57 10.20
C MET A 1 2.40 1.02 11.10
N ARG A 2 2.53 1.51 12.34
CA ARG A 2 3.51 1.04 13.32
C ARG A 2 3.57 -0.49 13.50
N ASN A 3 2.44 -1.18 13.41
CA ASN A 3 2.38 -2.63 13.63
C ASN A 3 3.01 -3.44 12.49
N VAL A 4 2.79 -3.07 11.23
CA VAL A 4 3.39 -3.75 10.06
C VAL A 4 4.90 -3.47 9.96
N ARG A 5 5.32 -2.27 10.37
CA ARG A 5 6.75 -1.94 10.51
C ARG A 5 7.44 -2.75 11.62
N ALA A 6 6.73 -3.08 12.69
CA ALA A 6 7.27 -3.86 13.81
C ALA A 6 7.22 -5.37 13.55
N ASN A 7 6.21 -5.85 12.82
CA ASN A 7 6.04 -7.24 12.44
C ASN A 7 5.59 -7.31 10.97
N PRO A 8 6.50 -7.62 10.03
CA PRO A 8 6.21 -7.57 8.60
C PRO A 8 5.31 -8.72 8.13
N VAL A 9 5.09 -9.77 8.94
CA VAL A 9 4.24 -10.89 8.56
C VAL A 9 2.78 -10.55 8.83
N VAL A 10 1.96 -10.54 7.78
CA VAL A 10 0.53 -10.23 7.82
C VAL A 10 -0.28 -11.35 7.18
N ILE A 11 -1.56 -11.42 7.52
CA ILE A 11 -2.53 -12.28 6.84
C ILE A 11 -3.47 -11.39 6.07
N LEU A 12 -3.56 -11.59 4.76
CA LEU A 12 -4.49 -10.92 3.88
C LEU A 12 -5.69 -11.84 3.66
N ASP A 13 -6.82 -11.49 4.28
CA ASP A 13 -8.09 -12.17 4.04
C ASP A 13 -8.72 -11.60 2.76
N THR A 14 -8.94 -12.48 1.79
CA THR A 14 -9.61 -12.15 0.52
C THR A 14 -10.87 -12.99 0.40
N LYS A 15 -11.79 -12.61 -0.50
CA LYS A 15 -12.97 -13.43 -0.81
C LYS A 15 -12.64 -14.88 -1.22
N VAL A 16 -11.40 -15.15 -1.64
CA VAL A 16 -10.93 -16.45 -2.12
C VAL A 16 -10.20 -17.23 -1.01
N GLY A 17 -9.86 -16.59 0.11
CA GLY A 17 -9.16 -17.19 1.24
C GLY A 17 -8.16 -16.25 1.90
N ALA A 18 -7.62 -16.71 3.03
CA ALA A 18 -6.58 -16.01 3.78
C ALA A 18 -5.19 -16.42 3.30
N VAL A 19 -4.39 -15.44 2.89
CA VAL A 19 -3.02 -15.64 2.41
C VAL A 19 -2.05 -15.00 3.39
N ARG A 20 -1.06 -15.77 3.84
CA ARG A 20 0.04 -15.22 4.65
C ARG A 20 1.01 -14.50 3.71
N SER A 21 1.40 -13.30 4.09
CA SER A 21 2.28 -12.47 3.26
C SER A 21 3.27 -11.70 4.12
N THR A 22 4.42 -11.40 3.54
CA THR A 22 5.43 -10.50 4.12
C THR A 22 5.25 -9.12 3.51
N ALA A 23 5.10 -8.12 4.37
CA ALA A 23 4.95 -6.72 4.01
C ALA A 23 6.30 -6.01 4.06
N ALA A 24 6.71 -5.41 2.95
CA ALA A 24 7.88 -4.55 2.85
C ALA A 24 7.45 -3.12 2.52
N GLU A 25 7.93 -2.13 3.26
CA GLU A 25 7.67 -0.73 2.96
C GLU A 25 8.43 -0.32 1.68
N VAL A 26 7.72 0.31 0.75
CA VAL A 26 8.31 0.79 -0.51
C VAL A 26 9.02 2.13 -0.25
N PRO A 27 10.28 2.32 -0.68
CA PRO A 27 10.98 3.60 -0.60
C PRO A 27 10.25 4.69 -1.38
N VAL A 28 10.31 5.95 -0.94
CA VAL A 28 9.58 7.07 -1.57
C VAL A 28 9.85 7.20 -3.08
N ALA A 29 11.08 6.94 -3.51
CA ALA A 29 11.50 6.97 -4.92
C ALA A 29 10.74 5.97 -5.81
N ASP A 30 10.31 4.82 -5.25
CA ASP A 30 9.61 3.77 -5.99
C ASP A 30 8.08 3.82 -5.78
N ARG A 31 7.58 4.79 -5.00
CA ARG A 31 6.13 4.91 -4.71
C ARG A 31 5.34 5.50 -5.87
N GLU A 32 5.92 6.43 -6.63
CA GLU A 32 5.22 7.10 -7.74
C GLU A 32 4.52 6.13 -8.70
N PRO A 33 5.20 5.14 -9.30
CA PRO A 33 4.54 4.21 -10.22
C PRO A 33 3.46 3.36 -9.54
N VAL A 34 3.63 3.01 -8.26
CA VAL A 34 2.63 2.24 -7.50
C VAL A 34 1.40 3.09 -7.18
N LEU A 35 1.60 4.35 -6.79
CA LEU A 35 0.52 5.29 -6.50
C LEU A 35 -0.24 5.67 -7.78
N GLU A 36 0.44 5.77 -8.92
CA GLU A 36 -0.18 5.98 -10.22
C GLU A 36 -1.09 4.79 -10.59
N ALA A 37 -0.59 3.56 -10.51
CA ALA A 37 -1.38 2.36 -10.75
C ALA A 37 -2.59 2.26 -9.78
N TYR A 38 -2.39 2.63 -8.52
CA TYR A 38 -3.46 2.67 -7.53
C TYR A 38 -4.51 3.74 -7.84
N ARG A 39 -4.10 4.92 -8.34
CA ARG A 39 -5.03 5.97 -8.82
C ARG A 39 -5.81 5.53 -10.04
N VAL A 40 -5.20 4.80 -10.98
CA VAL A 40 -5.95 4.23 -12.12
C VAL A 40 -7.01 3.24 -11.64
N LYS A 41 -6.67 2.38 -10.67
CA LYS A 41 -7.57 1.35 -10.15
C LYS A 41 -8.67 1.87 -9.21
N ALA A 42 -8.38 2.87 -8.39
CA ALA A 42 -9.26 3.35 -7.31
C ALA A 42 -9.66 4.83 -7.43
N GLY A 43 -9.31 5.48 -8.54
CA GLY A 43 -9.26 6.94 -8.73
C GLY A 43 -10.47 7.73 -8.27
N ARG A 44 -11.68 7.19 -8.43
CA ARG A 44 -12.91 7.92 -8.10
C ARG A 44 -13.05 8.22 -6.59
N THR A 45 -12.46 7.41 -5.71
CA THR A 45 -12.53 7.58 -4.25
C THR A 45 -11.22 8.10 -3.66
N VAL A 46 -10.08 7.75 -4.27
CA VAL A 46 -8.75 8.08 -3.72
C VAL A 46 -8.25 9.47 -4.13
N ASN A 47 -8.76 10.04 -5.24
CA ASN A 47 -8.33 11.35 -5.73
C ASN A 47 -8.50 12.46 -4.69
N GLY A 48 -9.56 12.42 -3.87
CA GLY A 48 -9.76 13.40 -2.80
C GLY A 48 -8.74 13.30 -1.66
N TYR A 49 -8.24 12.09 -1.36
CA TYR A 49 -7.20 11.88 -0.36
C TYR A 49 -5.82 12.29 -0.89
N PHE A 50 -5.54 12.03 -2.16
CA PHE A 50 -4.33 12.50 -2.83
C PHE A 50 -4.31 14.02 -3.05
N ALA A 51 -5.47 14.66 -3.22
CA ALA A 51 -5.56 16.12 -3.33
C ALA A 51 -5.25 16.84 -2.01
N LYS A 52 -5.59 16.21 -0.86
CA LYS A 52 -5.31 16.76 0.48
C LYS A 52 -3.87 16.53 0.94
N LEU A 53 -3.22 15.49 0.43
CA LEU A 53 -1.79 15.24 0.64
C LEU A 53 -1.14 14.98 -0.72
N PRO A 54 -0.66 16.03 -1.42
CA PRO A 54 0.02 15.86 -2.70
C PRO A 54 1.40 15.19 -2.55
N ASP A 55 1.98 15.24 -1.34
CA ASP A 55 3.29 14.64 -1.06
C ASP A 55 3.22 13.10 -0.99
N PRO A 56 3.93 12.37 -1.87
CA PRO A 56 4.01 10.91 -1.82
C PRO A 56 4.65 10.37 -0.54
N ALA A 57 5.44 11.17 0.20
CA ALA A 57 5.98 10.76 1.50
C ALA A 57 4.87 10.62 2.57
N GLY A 58 3.74 11.32 2.40
CA GLY A 58 2.58 11.24 3.27
C GLY A 58 1.69 10.01 3.04
N HIS A 59 1.97 9.22 1.99
CA HIS A 59 1.24 7.99 1.66
C HIS A 59 2.18 6.79 1.76
N PRO A 60 2.21 6.08 2.91
CA PRO A 60 3.10 4.95 3.05
C PRO A 60 2.52 3.74 2.31
N VAL A 61 3.35 3.12 1.48
CA VAL A 61 2.99 2.02 0.61
C VAL A 61 3.75 0.78 1.07
N PHE A 62 3.04 -0.35 1.14
CA PHE A 62 3.63 -1.65 1.46
C PHE A 62 3.40 -2.61 0.30
N ARG A 63 4.47 -3.28 -0.11
CA ARG A 63 4.44 -4.39 -1.04
C ARG A 63 4.22 -5.68 -0.24
N LEU A 64 3.26 -6.50 -0.66
CA LEU A 64 2.96 -7.79 -0.03
C LEU A 64 3.48 -8.92 -0.90
N ASP A 65 4.36 -9.74 -0.35
CA ASP A 65 4.86 -10.96 -0.97
C ASP A 65 4.26 -12.18 -0.27
N PRO A 66 3.54 -13.07 -0.98
CA PRO A 66 3.06 -14.33 -0.41
C PRO A 66 4.20 -15.19 0.13
N VAL A 67 3.96 -15.91 1.23
CA VAL A 67 4.88 -16.90 1.79
C VAL A 67 4.29 -18.31 1.76
#